data_AF-A0A523R557-F1
#
_entry.id   AF-A0A523R557-F1
#
_cell.length_a   1.000
_cell.length_b   1.000
_cell.length_c   1.000
_cell.angle_alpha   90.00
_cell.angle_beta   90.00
_cell.angle_gamma   90.00
#
_symmetry.space_group_name_H-M   'P 1'
#
loop_
_entity.id
_entity.type
_entity.pdbx_description
1 polymer ?
#
loop_
_entity_poly.entity_id
_entity_poly.type
_entity_poly.pdbx_seq_one_letter_code
_entity_poly.pdbx_strand_id
1 'polypeptide(L)'
;GDSGCVVDEANQIVKIPSHIVEDAIQSTPATYRAHGINPDNDYVPGGKKTGFVNFGEAAQLIDPVTRKLRDATKKDVDDSVRFIDTLENVVGWERPLTPRDLDEDMASIYNAYSFFKHSSKHGFLGIYTVEHFKAAVKMGAVVAGGEDQLSQAPLFTCSSDPVSPLVLTEDSTDVLIEACKFGIPIKINGLGLCGATTCVDLASTLVTHNSEVLGSIALGQLVRKGAPMVYGSSTTIMDLRTTLSAMGAPEMAMLSAAVAKLAQFYKMPSWVGGG
;
A
#
# COMPACT_ATOMS: atom_id res chain seq x y z
N GLY A 1 -5.01 3.79 -26.99
CA GLY A 1 -6.23 3.40 -26.27
C GLY A 1 -7.12 4.60 -26.03
N ASP A 2 -8.33 4.39 -25.54
CA ASP A 2 -9.41 5.38 -25.43
C ASP A 2 -9.05 6.62 -24.59
N SER A 3 -8.06 6.49 -23.71
CA SER A 3 -7.57 7.56 -22.84
C SER A 3 -6.36 8.35 -23.39
N GLY A 4 -5.89 8.07 -24.61
CA GLY A 4 -4.77 8.81 -25.23
C GLY A 4 -3.37 8.22 -25.02
N CYS A 5 -3.24 7.11 -24.29
CA CYS A 5 -1.99 6.35 -24.20
C CYS A 5 -1.69 5.56 -25.48
N VAL A 6 -0.40 5.36 -25.79
CA VAL A 6 0.04 4.45 -26.85
C VAL A 6 0.23 3.07 -26.24
N VAL A 7 -0.53 2.08 -26.72
CA VAL A 7 -0.53 0.71 -26.20
C VAL A 7 0.08 -0.20 -27.26
N ASP A 8 1.14 -0.90 -26.88
CA ASP A 8 1.73 -1.99 -27.63
C ASP A 8 1.30 -3.30 -26.98
N GLU A 9 0.18 -3.85 -27.45
CA GLU A 9 -0.41 -5.07 -26.90
C GLU A 9 0.50 -6.29 -27.08
N ALA A 10 1.27 -6.34 -28.17
CA ALA A 10 2.15 -7.47 -28.46
C ALA A 10 3.29 -7.59 -27.44
N ASN A 11 3.79 -6.45 -26.96
CA ASN A 11 4.86 -6.41 -25.96
C ASN A 11 4.36 -6.09 -24.54
N GLN A 12 3.04 -5.90 -24.37
CA GLN A 12 2.42 -5.46 -23.12
C GLN A 12 3.02 -4.15 -22.57
N ILE A 13 3.33 -3.19 -23.46
CA ILE A 13 3.93 -1.90 -23.09
C ILE A 13 2.90 -0.77 -23.26
N VAL A 14 2.68 -0.01 -22.19
CA VAL A 14 1.92 1.24 -22.23
C VAL A 14 2.88 2.42 -22.15
N LYS A 15 2.85 3.29 -23.16
CA LYS A 15 3.56 4.58 -23.14
C LYS A 15 2.56 5.66 -22.77
N ILE A 16 2.80 6.29 -21.62
CA ILE A 16 1.93 7.31 -21.05
C ILE A 16 2.47 8.70 -21.42
N PRO A 17 1.75 9.51 -22.20
CA PRO A 17 2.11 10.89 -22.47
C PRO A 17 2.22 11.73 -21.19
N SER A 18 3.15 12.70 -21.15
CA SER A 18 3.38 13.53 -19.96
C SER A 18 2.13 14.27 -19.49
N HIS A 19 1.31 14.79 -20.41
CA HIS A 19 0.09 15.53 -20.06
C HIS A 19 -0.94 14.67 -19.31
N ILE A 20 -0.97 13.35 -19.52
CA ILE A 20 -1.84 12.44 -18.77
C ILE A 20 -1.32 12.27 -17.34
N VAL A 21 0.00 12.11 -17.20
CA VAL A 21 0.65 12.03 -15.88
C VAL A 21 0.45 13.34 -15.10
N GLU A 22 0.62 14.48 -15.75
CA GLU A 22 0.42 15.80 -15.15
C GLU A 22 -1.04 16.03 -14.72
N ASP A 23 -2.02 15.66 -15.56
CA ASP A 23 -3.45 15.72 -15.19
C ASP A 23 -3.75 14.81 -14.00
N ALA A 24 -3.20 13.58 -13.98
CA ALA A 24 -3.37 12.66 -12.87
C ALA A 24 -2.78 13.22 -11.56
N ILE A 25 -1.58 13.81 -11.61
CA ILE A 25 -0.97 14.46 -10.45
C ILE A 25 -1.87 15.59 -9.94
N GLN A 26 -2.36 16.46 -10.83
CA GLN A 26 -3.22 17.59 -10.45
C GLN A 26 -4.58 17.16 -9.90
N SER A 27 -5.08 16.02 -10.36
CA SER A 27 -6.39 15.49 -9.98
C SER A 27 -6.38 14.72 -8.67
N THR A 28 -5.21 14.20 -8.28
CA THR A 28 -5.07 13.43 -7.05
C THR A 28 -5.23 14.34 -5.83
N PRO A 29 -6.12 14.02 -4.88
CA PRO A 29 -6.30 14.82 -3.67
C PRO A 29 -5.01 14.90 -2.84
N ALA A 30 -4.68 16.11 -2.37
CA ALA A 30 -3.49 16.32 -1.53
C ALA A 30 -3.59 15.72 -0.12
N THR A 31 -4.80 15.31 0.26
CA THR A 31 -5.13 14.67 1.52
C THR A 31 -6.45 13.91 1.34
N TYR A 32 -6.68 12.96 2.23
CA TYR A 32 -7.98 12.32 2.40
C TYR A 32 -8.18 12.02 3.88
N ARG A 33 -9.38 11.58 4.24
CA ARG A 33 -9.67 11.12 5.59
C ARG A 33 -9.59 9.59 5.62
N ALA A 34 -8.60 9.07 6.33
CA ALA A 34 -8.49 7.67 6.66
C ALA A 34 -9.42 7.43 7.86
N HIS A 35 -10.62 6.89 7.60
CA HIS A 35 -11.63 6.72 8.63
C HIS A 35 -11.29 5.54 9.55
N GLY A 36 -11.31 5.77 10.86
CA GLY A 36 -11.24 4.69 11.84
C GLY A 36 -12.56 3.93 11.91
N ILE A 37 -12.52 2.68 12.36
CA ILE A 37 -13.74 1.94 12.76
C ILE A 37 -14.43 2.71 13.91
N ASN A 38 -13.64 3.22 14.86
CA ASN A 38 -14.04 4.28 15.76
C ASN A 38 -13.66 5.65 15.13
N PRO A 39 -14.62 6.57 14.92
CA PRO A 39 -14.34 7.90 14.37
C PRO A 39 -13.30 8.73 15.15
N ASP A 40 -13.09 8.46 16.44
CA ASP A 40 -12.06 9.14 17.25
C ASP A 40 -10.63 8.79 16.78
N ASN A 41 -10.47 7.69 16.03
CA ASN A 41 -9.21 7.25 15.44
C ASN A 41 -9.04 7.68 13.97
N ASP A 42 -9.89 8.59 13.48
CA ASP A 42 -9.73 9.17 12.15
C ASP A 42 -8.34 9.82 12.00
N TYR A 43 -7.68 9.53 10.88
CA TYR A 43 -6.42 10.16 10.52
C TYR A 43 -6.54 10.89 9.19
N VAL A 44 -5.84 12.02 9.05
CA VAL A 44 -5.85 12.82 7.82
C VAL A 44 -4.42 12.90 7.29
N PRO A 45 -3.99 11.95 6.44
CA PRO A 45 -2.65 11.94 5.87
C PRO A 45 -2.42 13.12 4.90
N GLY A 46 -1.19 13.60 4.84
CA GLY A 46 -0.77 14.73 4.00
C GLY A 46 -0.38 15.98 4.80
N GLY A 47 -0.08 17.06 4.07
CA GLY A 47 0.40 18.31 4.67
C GLY A 47 1.75 18.13 5.38
N LYS A 48 1.84 18.61 6.63
CA LYS A 48 3.04 18.53 7.48
C LYS A 48 2.92 17.46 8.59
N LYS A 49 1.90 16.61 8.53
CA LYS A 49 1.65 15.58 9.55
C LYS A 49 2.45 14.33 9.24
N THR A 50 2.87 13.65 10.30
CA THR A 50 3.48 12.32 10.24
C THR A 50 2.70 11.43 11.20
N GLY A 51 2.36 10.25 10.72
CA GLY A 51 1.68 9.22 11.50
C GLY A 51 2.45 7.91 11.32
N PHE A 52 2.38 7.06 12.33
CA PHE A 52 3.04 5.76 12.31
C PHE A 52 2.01 4.64 12.18
N VAL A 53 2.38 3.60 11.45
CA VAL A 53 1.72 2.30 11.45
C VAL A 53 2.75 1.24 11.84
N ASN A 54 2.29 0.05 12.20
CA ASN A 54 3.18 -1.10 12.33
C ASN A 54 3.73 -1.54 10.96
N PHE A 55 4.83 -2.30 10.97
CA PHE A 55 5.35 -2.94 9.76
C PHE A 55 4.48 -4.14 9.34
N GLY A 56 4.46 -4.44 8.04
CA GLY A 56 3.56 -5.42 7.42
C GLY A 56 4.18 -6.74 6.94
N GLU A 57 3.30 -7.69 6.63
CA GLU A 57 3.52 -8.89 5.78
C GLU A 57 4.55 -9.94 6.21
N ALA A 58 4.96 -10.00 7.47
CA ALA A 58 5.91 -11.02 7.91
C ALA A 58 5.25 -12.42 7.93
N ALA A 59 5.82 -13.38 7.18
CA ALA A 59 5.39 -14.79 7.22
C ALA A 59 5.82 -15.51 8.51
N GLN A 60 6.90 -15.02 9.12
CA GLN A 60 7.47 -15.57 10.35
C GLN A 60 7.62 -14.46 11.38
N LEU A 61 7.48 -14.82 12.66
CA LEU A 61 7.74 -13.93 13.77
C LEU A 61 8.74 -14.53 14.76
N ILE A 62 9.40 -13.66 15.51
CA ILE A 62 10.15 -14.05 16.70
C ILE A 62 9.16 -14.15 17.84
N ASP A 63 8.97 -15.36 18.36
CA ASP A 63 8.09 -15.58 19.50
C ASP A 63 8.59 -14.78 20.72
N PRO A 64 7.74 -13.93 21.34
CA PRO A 64 8.21 -13.00 22.38
C PRO A 64 8.67 -13.71 23.66
N VAL A 65 8.21 -14.95 23.89
CA VAL A 65 8.56 -15.74 25.08
C VAL A 65 9.78 -16.61 24.80
N THR A 66 9.72 -17.44 23.75
CA THR A 66 10.77 -18.42 23.46
C THR A 66 11.95 -17.83 22.68
N ARG A 67 11.78 -16.63 22.09
CA ARG A 67 12.76 -15.95 21.23
C ARG A 67 13.18 -16.74 19.99
N LYS A 68 12.37 -17.74 19.60
CA LYS A 68 12.60 -18.54 18.39
C LYS A 68 11.81 -17.97 17.23
N LEU A 69 12.42 -18.03 16.04
CA LEU A 69 11.72 -17.77 14.79
C LEU A 69 10.75 -18.92 14.51
N ARG A 70 9.50 -18.59 14.21
CA ARG A 70 8.46 -19.56 13.82
C ARG A 70 7.46 -18.91 12.87
N ASP A 71 6.69 -19.75 12.18
CA ASP A 71 5.61 -19.29 11.34
C ASP A 71 4.51 -18.60 12.16
N ALA A 72 3.89 -17.60 11.53
CA ALA A 72 2.73 -16.91 12.09
C ALA A 72 1.47 -17.76 11.99
N THR A 73 0.58 -17.64 12.97
CA THR A 73 -0.72 -18.30 13.02
C THR A 73 -1.85 -17.27 13.02
N LYS A 74 -3.08 -17.70 12.79
CA LYS A 74 -4.28 -16.87 12.99
C LYS A 74 -4.33 -16.20 14.35
N LYS A 75 -3.91 -16.92 15.39
CA LYS A 75 -3.88 -16.37 16.75
C LYS A 75 -2.88 -15.20 16.85
N ASP A 76 -1.72 -15.33 16.21
CA ASP A 76 -0.73 -14.25 16.18
C ASP A 76 -1.26 -13.02 15.42
N VAL A 77 -2.00 -13.23 14.34
CA VAL A 77 -2.70 -12.14 13.64
C VAL A 77 -3.67 -11.45 14.60
N ASP A 78 -4.60 -12.18 15.21
CA ASP A 78 -5.60 -11.61 16.12
C ASP A 78 -4.97 -10.87 17.31
N ASP A 79 -3.92 -11.45 17.91
CA ASP A 79 -3.18 -10.84 19.01
C ASP A 79 -2.45 -9.57 18.56
N SER A 80 -1.86 -9.57 17.37
CA SER A 80 -1.19 -8.40 16.81
C SER A 80 -2.17 -7.25 16.55
N VAL A 81 -3.36 -7.53 15.98
CA VAL A 81 -4.39 -6.51 15.76
C VAL A 81 -4.77 -5.86 17.10
N ARG A 82 -5.10 -6.68 18.11
CA ARG A 82 -5.46 -6.19 19.45
C ARG A 82 -4.33 -5.37 20.08
N PHE A 83 -3.09 -5.83 19.97
CA PHE A 83 -1.94 -5.11 20.52
C PHE A 83 -1.76 -3.75 19.84
N ILE A 84 -1.75 -3.71 18.51
CA ILE A 84 -1.58 -2.47 17.74
C ILE A 84 -2.71 -1.48 18.01
N ASP A 85 -3.94 -1.97 18.22
CA ASP A 85 -5.09 -1.13 18.55
C ASP A 85 -4.89 -0.32 19.85
N THR A 86 -4.18 -0.89 20.84
CA THR A 86 -3.89 -0.19 22.11
C THR A 86 -2.83 0.90 22.01
N LEU A 87 -2.08 0.99 20.90
CA LEU A 87 -0.94 1.91 20.79
C LEU A 87 -1.39 3.31 20.35
N GLU A 88 -1.40 4.29 21.27
CA GLU A 88 -1.86 5.67 20.98
C GLU A 88 -1.05 6.38 19.88
N ASN A 89 0.24 6.07 19.74
CA ASN A 89 1.13 6.69 18.75
C ASN A 89 1.03 6.04 17.35
N VAL A 90 0.26 4.96 17.23
CA VAL A 90 0.05 4.25 15.96
C VAL A 90 -1.33 4.64 15.42
N VAL A 91 -1.35 5.42 14.34
CA VAL A 91 -2.56 6.08 13.82
C VAL A 91 -3.42 5.17 12.94
N GLY A 92 -2.89 4.02 12.56
CA GLY A 92 -3.57 3.05 11.71
C GLY A 92 -2.95 1.67 11.88
N TRP A 93 -3.66 0.66 11.42
CA TRP A 93 -3.19 -0.71 11.41
C TRP A 93 -2.80 -1.09 9.98
N GLU A 94 -1.57 -1.55 9.77
CA GLU A 94 -1.18 -2.23 8.53
C GLU A 94 -1.17 -3.74 8.79
N ARG A 95 -1.53 -4.54 7.80
CA ARG A 95 -1.53 -6.01 7.93
C ARG A 95 -0.14 -6.55 8.34
N PRO A 96 0.07 -7.03 9.59
CA PRO A 96 1.40 -7.30 10.12
C PRO A 96 1.96 -8.67 9.73
N LEU A 97 1.10 -9.68 9.61
CA LEU A 97 1.49 -11.08 9.53
C LEU A 97 0.71 -11.83 8.45
N THR A 98 1.38 -12.83 7.86
CA THR A 98 0.76 -13.79 6.94
C THR A 98 0.60 -15.13 7.67
N PRO A 99 -0.60 -15.49 8.15
CA PRO A 99 -0.83 -16.74 8.87
C PRO A 99 -0.58 -17.94 7.95
N ARG A 100 0.20 -18.91 8.43
CA ARG A 100 0.59 -20.13 7.69
C ARG A 100 -0.16 -21.38 8.16
N ASP A 101 -1.04 -21.25 9.15
CA ASP A 101 -1.99 -22.28 9.61
C ASP A 101 -3.33 -22.24 8.84
N LEU A 102 -3.32 -21.63 7.65
CA LEU A 102 -4.42 -21.48 6.71
C LEU A 102 -3.95 -21.79 5.29
N ASP A 103 -4.90 -22.10 4.40
CA ASP A 103 -4.64 -22.05 2.96
C ASP A 103 -4.19 -20.64 2.56
N GLU A 104 -3.19 -20.56 1.68
CA GLU A 104 -2.52 -19.30 1.31
C GLU A 104 -3.49 -18.25 0.79
N ASP A 105 -4.47 -18.68 0.00
CA ASP A 105 -5.52 -17.83 -0.56
C ASP A 105 -6.40 -17.18 0.53
N MET A 106 -6.60 -17.87 1.66
CA MET A 106 -7.42 -17.40 2.78
C MET A 106 -6.69 -16.40 3.70
N ALA A 107 -5.37 -16.26 3.58
CA ALA A 107 -4.59 -15.44 4.50
C ALA A 107 -4.97 -13.96 4.45
N SER A 108 -5.20 -13.41 3.24
CA SER A 108 -5.59 -12.00 3.07
C SER A 108 -7.02 -11.73 3.58
N ILE A 109 -7.95 -12.66 3.33
CA ILE A 109 -9.33 -12.61 3.82
C ILE A 109 -9.36 -12.68 5.35
N TYR A 110 -8.57 -13.57 5.96
CA TYR A 110 -8.51 -13.69 7.41
C TYR A 110 -7.95 -12.42 8.06
N ASN A 111 -6.94 -11.81 7.45
CA ASN A 111 -6.40 -10.54 7.92
C ASN A 111 -7.46 -9.43 7.92
N ALA A 112 -8.26 -9.32 6.85
CA ALA A 112 -9.38 -8.38 6.81
C ALA A 112 -10.41 -8.68 7.91
N TYR A 113 -10.79 -9.96 8.08
CA TYR A 113 -11.70 -10.39 9.16
C TYR A 113 -11.18 -10.00 10.54
N SER A 114 -9.92 -10.31 10.84
CA SER A 114 -9.29 -10.02 12.12
C SER A 114 -9.24 -8.53 12.39
N PHE A 115 -8.86 -7.73 11.38
CA PHE A 115 -8.87 -6.27 11.44
C PHE A 115 -10.25 -5.72 11.81
N PHE A 116 -11.29 -6.05 11.03
CA PHE A 116 -12.65 -5.53 11.28
C PHE A 116 -13.23 -5.99 12.61
N LYS A 117 -12.79 -7.13 13.14
CA LYS A 117 -13.26 -7.67 14.41
C LYS A 117 -12.57 -7.06 15.63
N HIS A 118 -11.30 -6.67 15.50
CA HIS A 118 -10.45 -6.39 16.65
C HIS A 118 -9.82 -4.99 16.67
N SER A 119 -9.84 -4.26 15.56
CA SER A 119 -9.29 -2.91 15.48
C SER A 119 -10.38 -1.86 15.61
N SER A 120 -10.01 -0.71 16.15
CA SER A 120 -10.80 0.53 16.19
C SER A 120 -10.24 1.59 15.22
N LYS A 121 -9.12 1.31 14.55
CA LYS A 121 -8.36 2.26 13.71
C LYS A 121 -8.63 2.05 12.21
N HIS A 122 -8.10 2.93 11.36
CA HIS A 122 -8.10 2.73 9.90
C HIS A 122 -7.15 1.59 9.51
N GLY A 123 -7.52 0.78 8.51
CA GLY A 123 -6.73 -0.36 8.06
C GLY A 123 -5.98 -0.14 6.74
N PHE A 124 -4.77 -0.64 6.61
CA PHE A 124 -4.04 -0.78 5.35
C PHE A 124 -3.96 -2.27 5.01
N LEU A 125 -4.71 -2.69 4.00
CA LEU A 125 -4.85 -4.08 3.62
C LEU A 125 -4.04 -4.38 2.34
N GLY A 126 -3.24 -5.44 2.40
CA GLY A 126 -2.66 -6.09 1.22
C GLY A 126 -3.67 -7.08 0.66
N ILE A 127 -4.24 -6.76 -0.50
CA ILE A 127 -5.28 -7.55 -1.17
C ILE A 127 -4.78 -7.86 -2.57
N TYR A 128 -4.77 -9.14 -2.92
CA TYR A 128 -4.10 -9.62 -4.13
C TYR A 128 -5.04 -10.02 -5.26
N THR A 129 -6.34 -10.10 -5.02
CA THR A 129 -7.33 -10.46 -6.05
C THR A 129 -8.58 -9.61 -5.92
N VAL A 130 -9.33 -9.47 -7.01
CA VAL A 130 -10.60 -8.76 -7.03
C VAL A 130 -11.63 -9.45 -6.13
N GLU A 131 -11.60 -10.78 -6.05
CA GLU A 131 -12.45 -11.58 -5.18
C GLU A 131 -12.19 -11.25 -3.71
N HIS A 132 -10.91 -11.16 -3.32
CA HIS A 132 -10.51 -10.79 -1.96
C HIS A 132 -10.87 -9.33 -1.66
N PHE A 133 -10.74 -8.44 -2.64
CA PHE A 133 -11.20 -7.05 -2.52
C PHE A 133 -12.70 -6.98 -2.25
N LYS A 134 -13.50 -7.68 -3.04
CA LYS A 134 -14.97 -7.76 -2.85
C LYS A 134 -15.34 -8.38 -1.51
N ALA A 135 -14.58 -9.37 -1.03
CA ALA A 135 -14.78 -9.95 0.30
C ALA A 135 -14.49 -8.93 1.42
N ALA A 136 -13.38 -8.19 1.32
CA ALA A 136 -13.04 -7.14 2.28
C ALA A 136 -14.06 -6.00 2.28
N VAL A 137 -14.54 -5.58 1.10
CA VAL A 137 -15.64 -4.60 0.95
C VAL A 137 -16.90 -5.08 1.66
N LYS A 138 -17.30 -6.35 1.46
CA LYS A 138 -18.49 -6.91 2.15
C LYS A 138 -18.32 -6.90 3.67
N MET A 139 -17.15 -7.27 4.19
CA MET A 139 -16.88 -7.21 5.64
C MET A 139 -16.92 -5.77 6.15
N GLY A 140 -16.27 -4.85 5.44
CA GLY A 140 -16.26 -3.43 5.77
C GLY A 140 -17.65 -2.80 5.70
N ALA A 141 -18.49 -3.20 4.75
CA ALA A 141 -19.86 -2.71 4.61
C ALA A 141 -20.73 -3.15 5.80
N VAL A 142 -20.55 -4.37 6.31
CA VAL A 142 -21.22 -4.81 7.55
C VAL A 142 -20.85 -3.92 8.73
N VAL A 143 -19.57 -3.52 8.84
CA VAL A 143 -19.08 -2.65 9.92
C VAL A 143 -19.55 -1.19 9.73
N ALA A 144 -19.52 -0.68 8.50
CA ALA A 144 -19.90 0.69 8.15
C ALA A 144 -21.42 0.93 8.14
N GLY A 145 -22.23 -0.13 8.11
CA GLY A 145 -23.70 -0.05 7.99
C GLY A 145 -24.23 -0.01 6.55
N GLY A 146 -23.40 -0.41 5.57
CA GLY A 146 -23.75 -0.54 4.16
C GLY A 146 -22.58 -0.20 3.23
N GLU A 147 -22.71 -0.60 1.95
CA GLU A 147 -21.68 -0.31 0.93
C GLU A 147 -21.59 1.18 0.61
N ASP A 148 -22.73 1.89 0.58
CA ASP A 148 -22.77 3.34 0.36
C ASP A 148 -22.02 4.08 1.47
N GLN A 149 -22.23 3.69 2.73
CA GLN A 149 -21.57 4.25 3.90
C GLN A 149 -20.06 4.00 3.85
N LEU A 150 -19.65 2.78 3.49
CA LEU A 150 -18.24 2.45 3.32
C LEU A 150 -17.60 3.24 2.17
N SER A 151 -18.30 3.43 1.05
CA SER A 151 -17.80 4.21 -0.09
C SER A 151 -17.60 5.69 0.25
N GLN A 152 -18.48 6.26 1.09
CA GLN A 152 -18.36 7.65 1.54
C GLN A 152 -17.35 7.83 2.69
N ALA A 153 -17.20 6.82 3.55
CA ALA A 153 -16.27 6.81 4.68
C ALA A 153 -15.44 5.51 4.73
N PRO A 154 -14.43 5.37 3.86
CA PRO A 154 -13.64 4.14 3.75
C PRO A 154 -12.88 3.81 5.04
N LEU A 155 -13.19 2.65 5.63
CA LEU A 155 -12.56 2.15 6.86
C LEU A 155 -11.16 1.53 6.63
N PHE A 156 -10.80 1.32 5.37
CA PHE A 156 -9.51 0.78 4.97
C PHE A 156 -9.01 1.42 3.66
N THR A 157 -7.71 1.25 3.42
CA THR A 157 -6.98 1.59 2.21
C THR A 157 -6.40 0.29 1.64
N CYS A 158 -6.54 0.08 0.33
CA CYS A 158 -5.89 -1.04 -0.36
C CYS A 158 -4.47 -0.66 -0.76
N SER A 159 -3.63 -1.67 -0.98
CA SER A 159 -2.30 -1.48 -1.58
C SER A 159 -2.28 -1.99 -3.01
N SER A 160 -1.53 -1.33 -3.89
CA SER A 160 -1.25 -1.76 -5.26
C SER A 160 0.23 -1.54 -5.50
N ASP A 161 0.96 -2.63 -5.66
CA ASP A 161 2.41 -2.64 -5.58
C ASP A 161 2.98 -3.02 -6.95
N PRO A 162 3.67 -2.09 -7.64
CA PRO A 162 4.34 -2.39 -8.89
C PRO A 162 5.50 -3.37 -8.66
N VAL A 163 5.73 -4.24 -9.64
CA VAL A 163 6.89 -5.14 -9.66
C VAL A 163 8.01 -4.46 -10.42
N SER A 164 9.05 -4.04 -9.71
CA SER A 164 10.19 -3.41 -10.35
C SER A 164 11.02 -4.41 -11.16
N PRO A 165 11.51 -4.03 -12.35
CA PRO A 165 11.37 -2.70 -12.97
C PRO A 165 10.15 -2.59 -13.89
N LEU A 166 9.33 -1.55 -13.70
CA LEU A 166 8.32 -1.03 -14.62
C LEU A 166 7.16 -1.98 -14.97
N VAL A 167 6.81 -2.93 -14.10
CA VAL A 167 5.66 -3.83 -14.32
C VAL A 167 4.52 -3.48 -13.37
N LEU A 168 3.36 -3.16 -13.93
CA LEU A 168 2.09 -3.14 -13.20
C LEU A 168 1.41 -4.48 -13.47
N THR A 169 1.37 -5.38 -12.48
CA THR A 169 0.81 -6.72 -12.67
C THR A 169 -0.71 -6.68 -12.79
N GLU A 170 -1.29 -7.65 -13.50
CA GLU A 170 -2.74 -7.79 -13.72
C GLU A 170 -3.50 -7.71 -12.38
N ASP A 171 -3.16 -8.58 -11.44
CA ASP A 171 -3.73 -8.62 -10.08
C ASP A 171 -3.71 -7.25 -9.38
N SER A 172 -2.57 -6.55 -9.42
CA SER A 172 -2.41 -5.25 -8.77
C SER A 172 -3.24 -4.18 -9.47
N THR A 173 -3.27 -4.17 -10.80
CA THR A 173 -4.05 -3.22 -11.58
C THR A 173 -5.55 -3.43 -11.45
N ASP A 174 -6.00 -4.69 -11.40
CA ASP A 174 -7.41 -5.03 -11.26
C ASP A 174 -7.95 -4.63 -9.89
N VAL A 175 -7.21 -4.91 -8.82
CA VAL A 175 -7.56 -4.43 -7.47
C VAL A 175 -7.55 -2.91 -7.40
N LEU A 176 -6.58 -2.23 -8.02
CA LEU A 176 -6.53 -0.77 -8.10
C LEU A 176 -7.77 -0.20 -8.80
N ILE A 177 -8.14 -0.77 -9.96
CA ILE A 177 -9.30 -0.35 -10.74
C ILE A 177 -10.59 -0.51 -9.92
N GLU A 178 -10.78 -1.66 -9.28
CA GLU A 178 -11.98 -1.94 -8.48
C GLU A 178 -12.05 -1.06 -7.22
N ALA A 179 -10.92 -0.83 -6.55
CA ALA A 179 -10.83 0.10 -5.43
C ALA A 179 -11.20 1.53 -5.83
N CYS A 180 -10.68 2.01 -6.97
CA CYS A 180 -11.02 3.33 -7.50
C CYS A 180 -12.52 3.45 -7.82
N LYS A 181 -13.10 2.45 -8.52
CA LYS A 181 -14.54 2.43 -8.84
C LYS A 181 -15.39 2.50 -7.57
N PHE A 182 -15.07 1.70 -6.55
CA PHE A 182 -15.82 1.67 -5.30
C PHE A 182 -15.63 2.93 -4.46
N GLY A 183 -14.45 3.56 -4.51
CA GLY A 183 -14.09 4.72 -3.70
C GLY A 183 -13.21 4.42 -2.49
N ILE A 184 -12.54 3.27 -2.48
CA ILE A 184 -11.53 2.94 -1.48
C ILE A 184 -10.21 3.62 -1.85
N PRO A 185 -9.52 4.33 -0.92
CA PRO A 185 -8.20 4.89 -1.16
C PRO A 185 -7.17 3.80 -1.51
N ILE A 186 -6.15 4.19 -2.27
CA ILE A 186 -5.09 3.25 -2.69
C ILE A 186 -3.71 3.77 -2.28
N LYS A 187 -2.93 2.93 -1.61
CA LYS A 187 -1.50 3.12 -1.40
C LYS A 187 -0.74 2.47 -2.55
N ILE A 188 0.02 3.25 -3.30
CA ILE A 188 0.92 2.71 -4.31
C ILE A 188 2.30 2.55 -3.69
N ASN A 189 2.78 1.32 -3.51
CA ASN A 189 4.04 1.06 -2.82
C ASN A 189 5.03 0.35 -3.73
N GLY A 190 5.96 1.12 -4.30
CA GLY A 190 7.05 0.54 -5.08
C GLY A 190 8.15 -0.04 -4.19
N LEU A 191 8.66 -1.22 -4.56
CA LEU A 191 9.79 -1.90 -3.91
C LEU A 191 10.92 -2.13 -4.93
N GLY A 192 11.63 -1.07 -5.26
CA GLY A 192 12.85 -1.18 -6.04
C GLY A 192 14.00 -1.64 -5.15
N LEU A 193 14.77 -2.64 -5.60
CA LEU A 193 16.00 -3.08 -4.94
C LEU A 193 17.20 -2.59 -5.74
N CYS A 194 17.92 -1.61 -5.22
CA CYS A 194 19.12 -1.06 -5.85
C CYS A 194 20.14 -2.18 -6.08
N GLY A 195 20.63 -2.28 -7.31
CA GLY A 195 21.59 -3.31 -7.72
C GLY A 195 20.98 -4.69 -7.96
N ALA A 196 19.66 -4.82 -7.96
CA ALA A 196 18.95 -6.07 -8.24
C ALA A 196 17.76 -5.85 -9.19
N THR A 197 16.60 -5.43 -8.66
CA THR A 197 15.38 -5.20 -9.47
C THR A 197 15.32 -3.79 -10.06
N THR A 198 16.26 -2.93 -9.68
CA THR A 198 16.48 -1.62 -10.28
C THR A 198 17.99 -1.39 -10.49
N CYS A 199 18.35 -0.23 -11.06
CA CYS A 199 19.73 0.15 -11.25
C CYS A 199 20.54 0.12 -9.94
N VAL A 200 21.87 0.03 -10.05
CA VAL A 200 22.76 0.06 -8.87
C VAL A 200 22.84 1.44 -8.21
N ASP A 201 22.64 2.49 -9.01
CA ASP A 201 22.68 3.88 -8.55
C ASP A 201 21.32 4.33 -7.98
N LEU A 202 21.37 5.03 -6.84
CA LEU A 202 20.16 5.45 -6.11
C LEU A 202 19.28 6.41 -6.90
N ALA A 203 19.86 7.34 -7.67
CA ALA A 203 19.09 8.30 -8.44
C ALA A 203 18.36 7.60 -9.60
N SER A 204 19.04 6.65 -10.25
CA SER A 204 18.45 5.82 -11.30
C SER A 204 17.32 4.94 -10.76
N THR A 205 17.50 4.33 -9.58
CA THR A 205 16.41 3.62 -8.90
C THR A 205 15.23 4.53 -8.58
N LEU A 206 15.48 5.76 -8.12
CA LEU A 206 14.42 6.71 -7.81
C LEU A 206 13.61 7.09 -9.07
N VAL A 207 14.26 7.19 -10.25
CA VAL A 207 13.57 7.43 -11.53
C VAL A 207 12.65 6.25 -11.88
N THR A 208 13.13 5.02 -11.75
CA THR A 208 12.31 3.81 -11.98
C THR A 208 11.12 3.79 -11.02
N HIS A 209 11.38 3.95 -9.73
CA HIS A 209 10.35 3.99 -8.69
C HIS A 209 9.29 5.07 -8.97
N ASN A 210 9.73 6.29 -9.29
CA ASN A 210 8.81 7.38 -9.61
C ASN A 210 7.95 7.09 -10.85
N SER A 211 8.53 6.44 -11.87
CA SER A 211 7.80 6.06 -13.08
C SER A 211 6.70 5.02 -12.80
N GLU A 212 7.00 4.03 -11.94
CA GLU A 212 6.03 3.01 -11.52
C GLU A 212 4.88 3.60 -10.72
N VAL A 213 5.20 4.44 -9.74
CA VAL A 213 4.20 5.07 -8.86
C VAL A 213 3.31 6.01 -9.67
N LEU A 214 3.89 6.88 -10.50
CA LEU A 214 3.13 7.80 -11.34
C LEU A 214 2.30 7.07 -12.42
N GLY A 215 2.79 5.95 -12.95
CA GLY A 215 2.03 5.10 -13.87
C GLY A 215 0.77 4.53 -13.22
N SER A 216 0.89 4.05 -11.97
CA SER A 216 -0.25 3.54 -11.21
C SER A 216 -1.23 4.65 -10.82
N ILE A 217 -0.72 5.84 -10.45
CA ILE A 217 -1.56 7.01 -10.18
C ILE A 217 -2.32 7.44 -11.43
N ALA A 218 -1.65 7.48 -12.59
CA ALA A 218 -2.30 7.78 -13.86
C ALA A 218 -3.43 6.80 -14.16
N LEU A 219 -3.21 5.49 -13.98
CA LEU A 219 -4.26 4.48 -14.13
C LEU A 219 -5.46 4.76 -13.22
N GLY A 220 -5.23 5.01 -11.93
CA GLY A 220 -6.33 5.26 -10.98
C GLY A 220 -7.11 6.53 -11.29
N GLN A 221 -6.43 7.61 -11.67
CA GLN A 221 -7.11 8.86 -12.04
C GLN A 221 -7.87 8.76 -13.36
N LEU A 222 -7.46 7.89 -14.28
CA LEU A 222 -8.23 7.56 -15.49
C LEU A 222 -9.49 6.75 -15.15
N VAL A 223 -9.43 5.88 -14.13
CA VAL A 223 -10.60 5.12 -13.66
C VAL A 223 -11.58 6.02 -12.93
N ARG A 224 -11.10 6.83 -11.98
CA ARG A 224 -11.90 7.78 -11.20
C ARG A 224 -11.09 9.02 -10.87
N LYS A 225 -11.38 10.10 -11.59
CA LYS A 225 -10.77 11.41 -11.35
C LYS A 225 -11.06 11.88 -9.91
N GLY A 226 -10.02 12.22 -9.16
CA GLY A 226 -10.12 12.59 -7.75
C GLY A 226 -10.05 11.41 -6.77
N ALA A 227 -9.74 10.18 -7.22
CA ALA A 227 -9.52 9.05 -6.32
C ALA A 227 -8.36 9.35 -5.35
N PRO A 228 -8.53 9.16 -4.03
CA PRO A 228 -7.45 9.33 -3.06
C PRO A 228 -6.35 8.28 -3.27
N MET A 229 -5.11 8.75 -3.43
CA MET A 229 -3.95 7.88 -3.62
C MET A 229 -2.77 8.34 -2.76
N VAL A 230 -1.96 7.40 -2.28
CA VAL A 230 -0.75 7.65 -1.49
C VAL A 230 0.48 7.31 -2.31
N TYR A 231 1.41 8.25 -2.40
CA TYR A 231 2.71 8.05 -3.02
C TYR A 231 3.63 7.31 -2.02
N GLY A 232 3.80 6.01 -2.22
CA GLY A 232 4.47 5.13 -1.26
C GLY A 232 5.74 4.46 -1.78
N SER A 233 6.66 4.16 -0.87
CA SER A 233 7.88 3.41 -1.18
C SER A 233 8.33 2.53 -0.02
N SER A 234 8.79 1.33 -0.39
CA SER A 234 9.59 0.44 0.44
C SER A 234 10.97 0.18 -0.19
N THR A 235 11.35 0.96 -1.21
CA THR A 235 12.58 0.82 -1.99
C THR A 235 13.82 0.85 -1.10
N THR A 236 14.73 -0.09 -1.34
CA THR A 236 15.99 -0.23 -0.59
C THR A 236 17.11 -0.78 -1.49
N ILE A 237 18.21 -1.27 -0.90
CA ILE A 237 19.38 -1.84 -1.57
C ILE A 237 19.55 -3.33 -1.25
N MET A 238 20.12 -4.07 -2.20
CA MET A 238 20.55 -5.45 -1.98
C MET A 238 21.89 -5.48 -1.23
N ASP A 239 21.98 -6.22 -0.13
CA ASP A 239 23.26 -6.55 0.48
C ASP A 239 24.01 -7.53 -0.43
N LEU A 240 25.12 -7.08 -1.04
CA LEU A 240 25.88 -7.88 -2.02
C LEU A 240 26.52 -9.15 -1.44
N ARG A 241 26.69 -9.23 -0.11
CA ARG A 241 27.31 -10.38 0.54
C ARG A 241 26.30 -11.50 0.79
N THR A 242 25.08 -11.14 1.13
CA THR A 242 24.01 -12.08 1.52
C THR A 242 22.93 -12.21 0.46
N THR A 243 22.91 -11.33 -0.54
CA THR A 243 21.87 -11.22 -1.59
C THR A 243 20.47 -10.98 -1.04
N LEU A 244 20.38 -10.43 0.18
CA LEU A 244 19.12 -10.13 0.85
C LEU A 244 18.78 -8.64 0.73
N SER A 245 17.49 -8.33 0.87
CA SER A 245 17.02 -6.95 0.98
C SER A 245 17.47 -6.31 2.29
N ALA A 246 18.17 -5.18 2.22
CA ALA A 246 18.74 -4.52 3.38
C ALA A 246 17.84 -3.37 3.89
N MET A 247 16.76 -3.72 4.60
CA MET A 247 15.75 -2.76 5.10
C MET A 247 16.25 -1.82 6.22
N GLY A 248 17.49 -1.96 6.68
CA GLY A 248 18.11 -1.07 7.69
C GLY A 248 19.28 -0.26 7.14
N ALA A 249 19.49 -0.28 5.82
CA ALA A 249 20.63 0.35 5.18
C ALA A 249 20.46 1.88 5.05
N PRO A 250 21.54 2.67 5.09
CA PRO A 250 21.46 4.13 4.90
C PRO A 250 20.85 4.52 3.55
N GLU A 251 20.99 3.68 2.52
CA GLU A 251 20.37 3.85 1.21
C GLU A 251 18.83 3.92 1.31
N MET A 252 18.21 3.06 2.14
CA MET A 252 16.77 3.09 2.37
C MET A 252 16.33 4.43 3.00
N ALA A 253 17.11 4.95 3.95
CA ALA A 253 16.81 6.23 4.58
C ALA A 253 16.93 7.40 3.58
N MET A 254 17.94 7.38 2.71
CA MET A 254 18.11 8.40 1.65
C MET A 254 16.98 8.33 0.62
N LEU A 255 16.61 7.13 0.17
CA LEU A 255 15.50 6.91 -0.76
C LEU A 255 14.17 7.33 -0.14
N SER A 256 13.91 6.97 1.12
CA SER A 256 12.72 7.40 1.86
C SER A 256 12.64 8.93 1.97
N ALA A 257 13.74 9.60 2.29
CA ALA A 257 13.78 11.07 2.32
C ALA A 257 13.51 11.69 0.93
N ALA A 258 14.05 11.11 -0.13
CA ALA A 258 13.82 11.57 -1.50
C ALA A 258 12.37 11.35 -1.95
N VAL A 259 11.78 10.20 -1.64
CA VAL A 259 10.36 9.88 -1.89
C VAL A 259 9.45 10.85 -1.16
N ALA A 260 9.72 11.15 0.11
CA ALA A 260 8.95 12.15 0.85
C ALA A 260 9.02 13.54 0.18
N LYS A 261 10.18 13.90 -0.40
CA LYS A 261 10.33 15.15 -1.17
C LYS A 261 9.59 15.14 -2.49
N LEU A 262 9.57 14.02 -3.22
CA LEU A 262 8.78 13.87 -4.44
C LEU A 262 7.28 13.95 -4.15
N ALA A 263 6.79 13.24 -3.14
CA ALA A 263 5.40 13.31 -2.71
C ALA A 263 5.00 14.75 -2.31
N GLN A 264 5.87 15.48 -1.60
CA GLN A 264 5.66 16.91 -1.31
C GLN A 264 5.61 17.76 -2.58
N PHE A 265 6.46 17.49 -3.56
CA PHE A 265 6.47 18.18 -4.85
C PHE A 265 5.17 17.94 -5.64
N TYR A 266 4.69 16.70 -5.67
CA TYR A 266 3.40 16.32 -6.28
C TYR A 266 2.18 16.70 -5.43
N LYS A 267 2.40 17.23 -4.22
CA LYS A 267 1.37 17.57 -3.23
C LYS A 267 0.48 16.37 -2.89
N MET A 268 1.05 15.19 -2.69
CA MET A 268 0.35 13.97 -2.30
C MET A 268 0.75 13.51 -0.89
N PRO A 269 -0.10 12.74 -0.20
CA PRO A 269 0.34 11.99 0.96
C PRO A 269 1.50 11.05 0.63
N SER A 270 2.46 10.95 1.54
CA SER A 270 3.63 10.09 1.39
C SER A 270 3.56 8.89 2.33
N TRP A 271 4.06 7.75 1.86
CA TRP A 271 4.35 6.58 2.67
C TRP A 271 5.79 6.15 2.44
N VAL A 272 6.56 6.00 3.52
CA VAL A 272 7.97 5.59 3.44
C VAL A 272 8.28 4.60 4.53
N GLY A 273 9.37 3.84 4.36
CA GLY A 273 9.81 2.90 5.38
C GLY A 273 10.11 3.57 6.72
N GLY A 274 9.75 2.86 7.80
CA GLY A 274 10.05 3.18 9.18
C GLY A 274 10.65 1.97 9.91
N GLY A 275 11.26 2.22 11.07
CA GLY A 275 11.87 1.19 11.93
C GLY A 275 11.22 1.12 13.30
#